data_AF-A0A8X7UMN4-F1
#
_entry.id   AF-A0A8X7UMN4-F1
#
_cell.length_a   1.000
_cell.length_b   1.000
_cell.length_c   1.000
_cell.angle_alpha   90.00
_cell.angle_beta   90.00
_cell.angle_gamma   90.00
#
_symmetry.space_group_name_H-M   'P 1'
#
loop_
_entity.id
_entity.type
_entity.pdbx_description
1 polymer ?
#
loop_
_entity_poly.entity_id
_entity_poly.type
_entity_poly.pdbx_seq_one_letter_code
_entity_poly.pdbx_strand_id
1 'polypeptide(L)'
;MTSTDVTIEFKSSLPPPVCKEFSFIWAVESSSDSSVPAIILGGTPGSQNSRFKIEKAGEGAGENTYKLTSLDGTVGNVTGIFLAPQLVLTNDNAKTTFVKFNKYNEAITSASRVEKSALRMFPF
;
A
#
# COMPACT_ATOMS: atom_id res chain seq x y z
N MET A 1 -11.64 1.51 -11.22
CA MET A 1 -11.97 2.95 -11.44
C MET A 1 -10.76 3.75 -11.00
N THR A 2 -10.37 4.79 -11.75
CA THR A 2 -9.28 5.73 -11.38
C THR A 2 -9.87 7.08 -11.00
N SER A 3 -9.09 7.92 -10.31
CA SER A 3 -9.44 9.31 -9.95
C SER A 3 -10.63 9.48 -8.99
N THR A 4 -11.05 8.41 -8.32
CA THR A 4 -12.02 8.45 -7.20
C THR A 4 -11.27 8.46 -5.88
N ASP A 5 -11.81 9.17 -4.90
CA ASP A 5 -11.30 9.15 -3.52
C ASP A 5 -11.34 7.73 -2.95
N VAL A 6 -10.20 7.26 -2.46
CA VAL A 6 -10.02 5.98 -1.80
C VAL A 6 -9.31 6.19 -0.47
N THR A 7 -9.58 5.28 0.47
CA THR A 7 -8.80 5.12 1.69
C THR A 7 -7.80 4.00 1.47
N ILE A 8 -6.52 4.24 1.80
CA ILE A 8 -5.45 3.23 1.72
C ILE A 8 -5.15 2.77 3.14
N GLU A 9 -5.08 1.45 3.34
CA GLU A 9 -4.88 0.84 4.65
C GLU A 9 -3.91 -0.34 4.51
N PHE A 10 -2.92 -0.42 5.39
CA PHE A 10 -2.14 -1.65 5.53
C PHE A 10 -2.95 -2.72 6.24
N LYS A 11 -3.12 -3.88 5.60
CA LYS A 11 -3.66 -5.08 6.24
C LYS A 11 -2.51 -5.90 6.81
N SER A 12 -2.44 -6.00 8.14
CA SER A 12 -1.50 -6.86 8.86
C SER A 12 -2.27 -7.74 9.85
N SER A 13 -1.95 -9.04 9.88
CA SER A 13 -2.46 -9.97 10.88
C SER A 13 -1.77 -9.82 12.24
N LEU A 14 -0.59 -9.18 12.26
CA LEU A 14 0.19 -8.92 13.46
C LEU A 14 0.13 -7.43 13.80
N PRO A 15 -0.24 -7.06 15.04
CA PRO A 15 -0.16 -5.67 15.48
C PRO A 15 1.32 -5.25 15.57
N PRO A 16 1.67 -4.00 15.20
CA PRO A 16 3.02 -3.51 15.33
C PRO A 16 3.42 -3.47 16.82
N PRO A 17 4.73 -3.64 17.11
CA PRO A 17 5.22 -3.62 18.49
C PRO A 17 5.04 -2.25 19.16
N VAL A 18 4.94 -1.18 18.37
CA VAL A 18 4.78 0.23 18.78
C VAL A 18 3.63 0.89 18.01
N CYS A 19 3.16 2.07 18.43
CA CYS A 19 2.11 2.84 17.75
C CYS A 19 0.77 2.09 17.62
N LYS A 20 0.39 1.34 18.64
CA LYS A 20 -0.82 0.48 18.65
C LYS A 20 -2.12 1.28 18.69
N GLU A 21 -2.04 2.52 19.15
CA GLU A 21 -3.12 3.50 19.26
C GLU A 21 -3.50 4.12 17.91
N PHE A 22 -2.63 4.02 16.90
CA PHE A 22 -2.86 4.57 15.57
C PHE A 22 -3.43 3.52 14.62
N SER A 23 -4.35 3.94 13.75
CA SER A 23 -4.85 3.11 12.67
C SER A 23 -3.75 2.80 11.63
N PHE A 24 -3.93 1.75 10.83
CA PHE A 24 -3.05 1.48 9.69
C PHE A 24 -3.48 2.19 8.41
N ILE A 25 -4.31 3.21 8.56
CA ILE A 25 -4.81 4.02 7.45
C ILE A 25 -3.77 5.08 7.13
N TRP A 26 -3.49 5.24 5.85
CA TRP A 26 -2.60 6.26 5.36
C TRP A 26 -3.22 7.64 5.54
N ALA A 27 -2.40 8.62 5.90
CA ALA A 27 -2.77 10.03 5.92
C ALA A 27 -1.59 10.91 5.50
N VAL A 28 -1.90 12.08 4.96
CA VAL A 28 -0.94 13.18 4.84
C VAL A 28 -0.80 13.83 6.21
N GLU A 29 0.45 14.00 6.64
CA GLU A 29 0.79 14.73 7.85
C GLU A 29 0.31 16.19 7.75
N SER A 30 -0.45 16.65 8.75
CA SER A 30 -1.06 17.98 8.76
C SER A 30 -0.30 18.98 9.65
N SER A 31 0.98 18.74 9.94
CA SER A 31 1.78 19.65 10.76
C SER A 31 2.12 20.92 9.97
N SER A 32 1.87 22.09 10.58
CA SER A 32 2.06 23.40 9.94
C SER A 32 3.51 23.70 9.53
N ASP A 33 4.46 22.95 10.08
CA ASP A 33 5.89 23.24 9.97
C ASP A 33 6.59 22.37 8.92
N SER A 34 5.89 21.40 8.32
CA SER A 34 6.50 20.50 7.34
C SER A 34 6.44 21.09 5.93
N SER A 35 7.57 21.60 5.46
CA SER A 35 7.74 22.02 4.06
C SER A 35 7.49 20.90 3.04
N VAL A 36 7.59 19.63 3.48
CA VAL A 36 7.37 18.44 2.67
C VAL A 36 6.58 17.43 3.51
N PRO A 37 5.23 17.48 3.50
CA PRO A 37 4.38 16.65 4.35
C PRO A 37 4.64 15.16 4.14
N ALA A 38 4.85 14.41 5.22
CA ALA A 38 5.04 12.97 5.13
C ALA A 38 3.73 12.23 4.89
N ILE A 39 3.80 11.04 4.27
CA ILE A 39 2.70 10.08 4.29
C ILE A 39 2.91 9.18 5.51
N ILE A 40 1.94 9.20 6.42
CA ILE A 40 2.01 8.56 7.74
C ILE A 40 0.89 7.52 7.94
N LEU A 41 1.00 6.75 9.02
CA LEU A 41 -0.09 5.92 9.55
C LEU A 41 -0.82 6.67 10.67
N GLY A 42 -2.07 6.28 10.96
CA GLY A 42 -2.94 6.93 11.93
C GLY A 42 -4.07 7.76 11.31
N GLY A 43 -4.33 7.59 10.02
CA GLY A 43 -5.44 8.26 9.33
C GLY A 43 -6.82 7.87 9.84
N THR A 44 -7.82 8.65 9.46
CA THR A 44 -9.23 8.38 9.77
C THR A 44 -9.99 8.15 8.46
N PRO A 45 -10.81 7.09 8.33
CA PRO A 45 -11.57 6.85 7.11
C PRO A 45 -12.43 8.07 6.75
N GLY A 46 -12.35 8.50 5.49
CA GLY A 46 -13.13 9.64 4.99
C GLY A 46 -12.64 11.02 5.42
N SER A 47 -11.61 11.14 6.27
CA SER A 47 -10.99 12.45 6.55
C SER A 47 -10.26 12.97 5.31
N GLN A 48 -10.21 14.29 5.14
CA GLN A 48 -9.65 14.93 3.95
C GLN A 48 -8.18 14.56 3.70
N ASN A 49 -7.38 14.50 4.76
CA ASN A 49 -5.97 14.10 4.68
C ASN A 49 -5.75 12.59 4.53
N SER A 50 -6.79 11.76 4.65
CA SER A 50 -6.71 10.29 4.42
C SER A 50 -7.33 9.89 3.08
N ARG A 51 -7.73 10.87 2.25
CA ARG A 51 -8.25 10.64 0.90
C ARG A 51 -7.12 10.70 -0.11
N PHE A 52 -6.98 9.61 -0.85
CA PHE A 52 -6.06 9.50 -1.97
C PHE A 52 -6.84 9.18 -3.24
N LYS A 53 -6.21 9.37 -4.39
CA LYS A 53 -6.72 8.94 -5.68
C LYS A 53 -5.66 8.09 -6.37
N ILE A 54 -6.11 7.05 -7.06
CA ILE A 54 -5.27 6.24 -7.93
C ILE A 54 -5.45 6.77 -9.36
N GLU A 55 -4.36 7.25 -9.96
CA GLU A 55 -4.39 7.85 -11.29
C GLU A 55 -3.42 7.14 -12.22
N LYS A 56 -3.73 7.09 -13.51
CA LYS A 56 -2.79 6.56 -14.50
C LYS A 56 -1.53 7.44 -14.51
N ALA A 57 -0.37 6.81 -14.60
CA ALA A 57 0.91 7.52 -14.59
C ALA A 57 1.14 8.38 -15.85
N GLY A 58 0.41 8.12 -16.94
CA GLY A 58 0.52 8.82 -18.21
C GLY A 58 1.33 8.05 -19.26
N GLU A 59 1.53 8.67 -20.42
CA GLU A 59 2.33 8.10 -21.51
C GLU A 59 3.80 7.92 -21.09
N GLY A 60 4.45 6.86 -21.56
CA GLY A 60 5.86 6.58 -21.26
C GLY A 60 6.14 5.86 -19.93
N ALA A 61 5.18 5.79 -19.01
CA ALA A 61 5.35 5.09 -17.72
C ALA A 61 5.16 3.55 -17.80
N GLY A 62 4.80 3.04 -18.98
CA GLY A 62 4.51 1.64 -19.23
C GLY A 62 3.08 1.23 -18.83
N GLU A 63 2.68 0.04 -19.27
CA GLU A 63 1.34 -0.49 -19.00
C GLU A 63 1.10 -0.77 -17.51
N ASN A 64 -0.13 -0.47 -17.08
CA ASN A 64 -0.63 -0.68 -15.71
C ASN A 64 0.21 0.00 -14.62
N THR A 65 0.82 1.14 -14.96
CA THR A 65 1.55 2.00 -14.02
C THR A 65 0.65 3.15 -13.56
N TYR A 66 0.67 3.40 -12.25
CA TYR A 66 -0.16 4.39 -11.60
C TYR A 66 0.67 5.33 -10.73
N LYS A 67 0.07 6.47 -10.38
CA LYS A 67 0.54 7.37 -9.33
C LYS A 67 -0.59 7.54 -8.30
N LEU A 68 -0.21 7.89 -7.08
CA LEU A 68 -1.15 8.23 -6.03
C LEU A 68 -1.17 9.76 -5.87
N THR A 69 -2.34 10.36 -5.80
CA THR A 69 -2.51 11.79 -5.52
C THR A 69 -3.36 11.98 -4.28
N SER A 70 -3.17 13.11 -3.60
CA SER A 70 -4.06 13.59 -2.56
C SER A 70 -4.54 14.99 -2.94
N LEU A 71 -5.23 15.69 -2.04
CA LEU A 71 -5.83 17.00 -2.34
C LEU A 71 -4.80 18.02 -2.84
N ASP A 72 -3.65 18.10 -2.17
CA ASP A 72 -2.69 19.20 -2.34
C ASP A 72 -1.39 18.76 -3.05
N GLY A 73 -1.37 17.56 -3.64
CA GLY A 73 -0.19 17.09 -4.37
C GLY A 73 -0.19 15.62 -4.76
N THR A 74 0.96 15.18 -5.26
CA THR A 74 1.22 13.79 -5.67
C THR A 74 2.07 13.09 -4.62
N VAL A 75 1.87 11.80 -4.41
CA VAL A 75 2.75 10.99 -3.57
C VAL A 75 4.08 10.79 -4.30
N GLY A 76 5.13 11.36 -3.73
CA GLY A 76 6.51 11.21 -4.16
C GLY A 76 7.34 10.43 -3.16
N ASN A 77 8.66 10.50 -3.32
CA ASN A 77 9.58 10.01 -2.31
C ASN A 77 10.78 10.96 -2.12
N VAL A 78 11.36 10.87 -0.94
CA VAL A 78 12.66 11.46 -0.58
C VAL A 78 13.51 10.40 0.11
N THR A 79 14.81 10.65 0.23
CA THR A 79 15.69 9.79 1.03
C THR A 79 15.37 9.97 2.50
N GLY A 80 14.92 8.89 3.16
CA GLY A 80 14.60 8.84 4.58
C GLY A 80 15.69 8.19 5.43
N ILE A 81 15.28 7.69 6.60
CA ILE A 81 16.16 7.03 7.56
C ILE A 81 16.79 5.78 6.92
N PHE A 82 18.08 5.54 7.17
CA PHE A 82 18.85 4.44 6.59
C PHE A 82 18.87 4.41 5.06
N LEU A 83 18.76 5.59 4.41
CA LEU A 83 18.70 5.75 2.95
C LEU A 83 17.48 5.08 2.30
N ALA A 84 16.50 4.64 3.08
CA ALA A 84 15.26 4.07 2.55
C ALA A 84 14.38 5.18 1.97
N PRO A 85 13.69 4.95 0.84
CA PRO A 85 12.72 5.91 0.32
C PRO A 85 11.58 6.14 1.32
N GLN A 86 11.35 7.39 1.71
CA GLN A 86 10.22 7.81 2.52
C GLN A 86 9.17 8.48 1.63
N LEU A 87 7.91 8.08 1.77
CA LEU A 87 6.81 8.67 1.02
C LEU A 87 6.42 10.03 1.58
N VAL A 88 6.23 10.98 0.67
CA VAL A 88 5.88 12.37 0.98
C VAL A 88 4.88 12.91 -0.03
N LEU A 89 4.20 13.99 0.31
CA LEU A 89 3.45 14.79 -0.64
C LEU A 89 4.40 15.74 -1.38
N THR A 90 4.27 15.82 -2.70
CA THR A 90 5.10 16.69 -3.53
C THR A 90 4.34 17.24 -4.72
N ASN A 91 4.74 18.44 -5.15
CA ASN A 91 4.32 19.07 -6.41
C ASN A 91 5.44 19.01 -7.48
N ASP A 92 6.58 18.40 -7.15
CA ASP A 92 7.67 18.17 -8.07
C ASP A 92 7.43 16.87 -8.84
N ASN A 93 7.09 16.98 -10.13
CA ASN A 93 6.81 15.84 -10.99
C ASN A 93 8.00 14.85 -11.05
N ALA A 94 9.24 15.33 -10.94
CA ALA A 94 10.43 14.47 -11.00
C ALA A 94 10.57 13.55 -9.78
N LYS A 95 9.90 13.89 -8.66
CA LYS A 95 9.91 13.10 -7.42
C LYS A 95 8.72 12.16 -7.29
N THR A 96 7.85 12.10 -8.30
CA THR A 96 6.66 11.24 -8.29
C THR A 96 7.04 9.78 -8.13
N THR A 97 6.38 9.09 -7.21
CA THR A 97 6.53 7.64 -7.07
C THR A 97 5.50 6.94 -7.97
N PHE A 98 6.00 6.17 -8.93
CA PHE A 98 5.16 5.32 -9.77
C PHE A 98 5.04 3.91 -9.19
N VAL A 99 3.83 3.36 -9.21
CA VAL A 99 3.51 2.07 -8.59
C VAL A 99 2.76 1.15 -9.56
N LYS A 100 2.87 -0.15 -9.30
CA LYS A 100 2.02 -1.20 -9.89
C LYS A 100 1.36 -1.98 -8.77
N PHE A 101 0.10 -2.33 -8.95
CA PHE A 101 -0.64 -3.11 -7.96
C PHE A 101 -0.61 -4.59 -8.34
N ASN A 102 0.02 -5.40 -7.50
CA ASN A 102 -0.03 -6.85 -7.61
C ASN A 102 -1.16 -7.40 -6.75
N LYS A 103 -1.98 -8.29 -7.31
CA LYS A 103 -3.02 -8.97 -6.54
C LYS A 103 -2.36 -9.83 -5.47
N TYR A 104 -2.67 -9.55 -4.21
CA TYR A 104 -2.28 -10.43 -3.12
C TYR A 104 -3.13 -11.70 -3.17
N ASN A 105 -2.48 -12.86 -3.23
CA ASN A 105 -3.13 -14.16 -3.06
C ASN A 105 -2.58 -14.74 -1.76
N GLU A 106 -3.46 -15.03 -0.80
CA GLU A 106 -3.07 -15.80 0.37
C GLU A 106 -2.58 -17.16 -0.09
N ALA A 107 -1.38 -17.55 0.32
CA ALA A 107 -0.86 -18.88 0.00
C ALA A 107 -1.76 -19.91 0.70
N ILE A 108 -2.69 -20.51 -0.04
CA ILE A 108 -3.43 -21.66 0.44
C ILE A 108 -2.39 -22.78 0.57
N THR A 109 -1.93 -23.04 1.79
CA THR A 109 -1.25 -24.30 2.11
C THR A 109 -2.30 -25.40 1.99
N SER A 110 -2.56 -25.83 0.75
CA SER A 110 -3.20 -27.12 0.49
C SER A 110 -2.23 -28.17 1.00
N ALA A 111 -2.38 -28.56 2.27
CA ALA A 111 -1.88 -29.84 2.72
C ALA A 111 -2.57 -30.87 1.82
N SER A 112 -1.87 -31.31 0.78
CA SER A 112 -2.18 -32.53 0.07
C SER A 112 -2.14 -33.62 1.14
N ARG A 113 -3.30 -33.90 1.73
CA ARG A 113 -3.53 -35.13 2.45
C ARG A 113 -3.37 -36.19 1.37
N VAL A 114 -2.17 -36.78 1.31
CA VAL A 114 -1.92 -38.00 0.57
C VAL A 114 -3.06 -38.93 0.95
N GLU A 115 -3.98 -39.16 0.01
CA GLU A 115 -4.90 -40.28 0.13
C GLU A 115 -4.00 -41.49 0.21
N LYS A 116 -3.83 -41.99 1.44
CA LYS A 116 -3.24 -43.28 1.71
C LYS A 116 -4.14 -44.27 1.00
N SER A 117 -3.82 -44.57 -0.27
CA SER A 117 -4.40 -45.69 -0.99
C SER A 117 -4.14 -46.90 -0.09
N ALA A 118 -5.19 -47.34 0.61
CA ALA A 118 -5.17 -48.57 1.35
C ALA A 118 -4.91 -49.67 0.31
N LEU A 119 -3.66 -50.11 0.21
CA LEU A 119 -3.27 -51.32 -0.51
C LEU A 119 -4.13 -52.45 0.06
N ARG A 120 -5.19 -52.80 -0.68
CA ARG A 120 -6.01 -53.97 -0.41
C ARG A 120 -5.14 -55.20 -0.67
N MET A 121 -5.06 -56.07 0.32
CA MET A 121 -4.49 -57.40 0.22
C MET A 121 -5.44 -58.27 -0.62
N PHE A 122 -4.95 -58.94 -1.66
CA PHE A 122 -5.68 -59.99 -2.35
C PHE A 122 -5.08 -61.36 -1.94
N PRO A 123 -5.89 -62.34 -1.51
CA PRO A 123 -5.50 -63.74 -1.53
C PRO A 123 -5.59 -64.22 -3.00
N PHE A 124 -4.80 -65.17 -3.52
CA PHE A 124 -4.25 -66.43 -3.02
C PHE A 124 -2.94 -66.71 -3.78
#